data_AF-A0AAI8YY51-F1
#
_entry.id   AF-A0AAI8YY51-F1
#
_cell.length_a   1.000
_cell.length_b   1.000
_cell.length_c   1.000
_cell.angle_alpha   90.00
_cell.angle_beta   90.00
_cell.angle_gamma   90.00
#
_symmetry.space_group_name_H-M   'P 1'
#
loop_
_entity.id
_entity.type
_entity.pdbx_description
1 polymer ?
#
loop_
_entity_poly.entity_id
_entity_poly.type
_entity_poly.pdbx_seq_one_letter_code
_entity_poly.pdbx_strand_id
1 'polypeptide(L)'
;MDVDKTSFYPLLLDILTDISTSAFVAIDLELSGVPTKESWVKNSSVGKQTLQERYLEVKAAAERYQILQIGLTCVEQNLQAGKYTLKPYNFDLCPIVNERIDIEREFSFSSGAAEFLLRVGFDMNRPFAHGVPYLSRSETRVAREKYTLRQDRSAISDIALKPTEFESLAFLERVRSEINAWVDSKHLDTPEYLNIAPVGFGTMLDGEPSTEELSRYEKRLVHQLVRAEYPELVTMSRKGFIQIIKFDKEREDRVAEGKKREHEERIGRQKGFRWIIEAMLGNNIANMDLKECAKDSVTGQPIFYDRDDFKAQFSRAQALLRRNPVVLVGHNCFLDLVYVYRTFIGTLPDTVEEFQNTLHRCWPIIVDTKYMSTHNCGDISPASSLEQIATQLSAERTPIVDTDPQHTKYNNVEAYHEAGYDSFLTAQVAVRLSAKLERQGAYIDVDKQTPQSTSRPQDVTNGVSHMKLSQSPEADGSVKVNGNAGDAPVEGFTPSVVGGKWKRVGDPTLGPPAKDDPFEYNPRDLQHRYKREAVTIPGGVPVFGSDFWRVYGNKLRVFGTQEGVCILDEQESPSGSDDGGVDV
;
A
#
# COMPACT_ATOMS: atom_id res chain seq x y z
N MET A 1 1.76 13.62 12.03
CA MET A 1 2.48 14.38 10.99
C MET A 1 1.57 14.50 9.78
N ASP A 2 1.31 15.72 9.28
CA ASP A 2 0.59 15.87 8.00
C ASP A 2 1.54 15.59 6.83
N VAL A 3 1.04 14.92 5.78
CA VAL A 3 1.80 14.59 4.58
C VAL A 3 0.98 14.95 3.35
N ASP A 4 1.57 15.78 2.49
CA ASP A 4 0.98 16.32 1.26
C ASP A 4 1.77 15.85 0.02
N LYS A 5 1.35 16.26 -1.18
CA LYS A 5 2.04 15.96 -2.45
C LYS A 5 3.51 16.42 -2.50
N THR A 6 3.89 17.42 -1.70
CA THR A 6 5.24 18.00 -1.65
C THR A 6 6.16 17.17 -0.75
N SER A 7 5.67 16.84 0.44
CA SER A 7 6.38 16.10 1.49
C SER A 7 6.33 14.58 1.33
N PHE A 8 5.36 14.03 0.60
CA PHE A 8 5.16 12.58 0.46
C PHE A 8 6.39 11.81 0.02
N TYR A 9 6.97 12.16 -1.14
CA TYR A 9 8.14 11.44 -1.65
C TYR A 9 9.38 11.61 -0.76
N PRO A 10 9.74 12.81 -0.29
CA PRO A 10 10.75 13.02 0.75
C PRO A 10 10.62 12.09 1.95
N LEU A 11 9.43 12.03 2.55
CA LEU A 11 9.16 11.24 3.75
C LEU A 11 8.96 9.74 3.49
N LEU A 12 8.85 9.30 2.22
CA LEU A 12 8.43 7.95 1.87
C LEU A 12 9.40 6.87 2.38
N LEU A 13 10.71 7.16 2.47
CA LEU A 13 11.68 6.20 3.01
C LEU A 13 11.55 6.02 4.52
N ASP A 14 11.23 7.08 5.24
CA ASP A 14 11.02 7.05 6.69
C ASP A 14 9.68 6.40 7.02
N ILE A 15 8.60 6.77 6.32
CA ILE A 15 7.29 6.10 6.39
C ILE A 15 7.42 4.60 6.14
N LEU A 16 8.12 4.18 5.08
CA LEU A 16 8.38 2.76 4.80
C LEU A 16 9.22 2.09 5.90
N THR A 17 10.15 2.82 6.50
CA THR A 17 10.96 2.33 7.63
C THR A 17 10.05 2.07 8.85
N ASP A 18 9.24 3.04 9.26
CA ASP A 18 8.36 2.94 10.43
C ASP A 18 7.28 1.87 10.29
N ILE A 19 6.68 1.72 9.10
CA ILE A 19 5.76 0.60 8.83
C ILE A 19 6.52 -0.73 8.98
N SER A 20 7.75 -0.82 8.47
CA SER A 20 8.56 -2.05 8.51
C SER A 20 9.09 -2.46 9.89
N THR A 21 9.19 -1.52 10.83
CA THR A 21 9.60 -1.75 12.23
C THR A 21 8.44 -1.76 13.22
N SER A 22 7.24 -1.36 12.80
CA SER A 22 6.03 -1.41 13.63
C SER A 22 5.66 -2.84 14.06
N ALA A 23 5.06 -2.96 15.25
CA ALA A 23 4.37 -4.17 15.70
C ALA A 23 3.00 -4.30 15.02
N PHE A 24 2.34 -3.17 14.73
CA PHE A 24 1.14 -3.08 13.90
C PHE A 24 0.96 -1.65 13.39
N VAL A 25 0.08 -1.48 12.40
CA VAL A 25 -0.34 -0.18 11.85
C VAL A 25 -1.84 -0.01 12.05
N ALA A 26 -2.25 1.10 12.68
CA ALA A 26 -3.65 1.50 12.75
C ALA A 26 -4.02 2.43 11.58
N ILE A 27 -5.23 2.27 11.01
CA ILE A 27 -5.77 3.14 9.96
C ILE A 27 -7.18 3.63 10.28
N ASP A 28 -7.55 4.74 9.65
CA ASP A 28 -8.88 5.37 9.64
C ASP A 28 -9.02 6.22 8.36
N LEU A 29 -10.23 6.58 7.89
CA LEU A 29 -10.47 7.28 6.62
C LEU A 29 -11.54 8.36 6.70
N GLU A 30 -11.33 9.48 6.00
CA GLU A 30 -12.42 10.40 5.62
C GLU A 30 -12.81 10.21 4.15
N LEU A 31 -14.12 10.17 3.89
CA LEU A 31 -14.71 9.68 2.63
C LEU A 31 -15.65 10.70 1.99
N SER A 32 -15.62 10.84 0.66
CA SER A 32 -16.54 11.76 -0.06
C SER A 32 -18.01 11.31 -0.03
N GLY A 33 -18.29 10.11 0.47
CA GLY A 33 -19.63 9.57 0.64
C GLY A 33 -19.60 8.17 1.24
N VAL A 34 -20.74 7.74 1.76
CA VAL A 34 -20.99 6.43 2.38
C VAL A 34 -22.35 5.87 1.89
N PRO A 35 -22.70 4.60 2.14
CA PRO A 35 -24.03 4.06 1.82
C PRO A 35 -25.15 4.91 2.44
N THR A 36 -26.17 5.25 1.64
CA THR A 36 -27.28 6.09 2.10
C THR A 36 -28.38 5.27 2.77
N LYS A 37 -29.04 5.86 3.78
CA LYS A 37 -30.14 5.19 4.51
C LYS A 37 -31.35 4.82 3.63
N GLU A 38 -31.44 5.37 2.42
CA GLU A 38 -32.50 5.02 1.45
C GLU A 38 -32.29 3.63 0.82
N SER A 39 -31.05 3.15 0.72
CA SER A 39 -30.78 1.75 0.35
C SER A 39 -31.25 0.81 1.46
N TRP A 40 -30.81 1.09 2.70
CA TRP A 40 -31.23 0.36 3.89
C TRP A 40 -32.75 0.23 3.99
N VAL A 41 -33.49 1.34 3.91
CA VAL A 41 -34.95 1.35 4.10
C VAL A 41 -35.71 0.58 3.02
N LYS A 42 -35.19 0.52 1.78
CA LYS A 42 -35.81 -0.28 0.70
C LYS A 42 -35.64 -1.79 0.94
N ASN A 43 -34.52 -2.21 1.50
CA ASN A 43 -34.24 -3.62 1.81
C ASN A 43 -34.85 -4.05 3.16
N SER A 44 -34.89 -3.16 4.16
CA SER A 44 -35.32 -3.42 5.55
C SER A 44 -36.84 -3.62 5.73
N SER A 45 -37.57 -4.02 4.68
CA SER A 45 -39.02 -4.26 4.76
C SER A 45 -39.36 -5.52 5.59
N VAL A 46 -38.43 -6.48 5.73
CA VAL A 46 -38.56 -7.67 6.60
C VAL A 46 -37.22 -8.00 7.28
N GLY A 47 -36.91 -7.34 8.41
CA GLY A 47 -35.85 -7.76 9.35
C GLY A 47 -34.50 -7.03 9.24
N LYS A 48 -33.48 -7.60 9.90
CA LYS A 48 -32.07 -7.16 9.79
C LYS A 48 -31.51 -7.58 8.42
N GLN A 49 -30.65 -6.73 7.84
CA GLN A 49 -29.96 -7.01 6.57
C GLN A 49 -28.94 -8.16 6.73
N THR A 50 -28.63 -8.91 5.68
CA THR A 50 -27.50 -9.88 5.70
C THR A 50 -26.15 -9.17 5.51
N LEU A 51 -25.06 -9.84 5.89
CA LEU A 51 -23.70 -9.35 5.66
C LEU A 51 -23.41 -9.21 4.15
N GLN A 52 -23.95 -10.10 3.31
CA GLN A 52 -23.83 -10.04 1.85
C GLN A 52 -24.51 -8.77 1.28
N GLU A 53 -25.75 -8.48 1.65
CA GLU A 53 -26.45 -7.27 1.19
C GLU A 53 -25.74 -6.01 1.68
N ARG A 54 -25.27 -6.00 2.94
CA ARG A 54 -24.51 -4.87 3.48
C ARG A 54 -23.17 -4.69 2.77
N TYR A 55 -22.48 -5.78 2.41
CA TYR A 55 -21.28 -5.72 1.59
C TYR A 55 -21.57 -5.11 0.22
N LEU A 56 -22.65 -5.51 -0.46
CA LEU A 56 -23.04 -4.94 -1.75
C LEU A 56 -23.36 -3.43 -1.67
N GLU A 57 -24.00 -2.96 -0.61
CA GLU A 57 -24.19 -1.52 -0.38
C GLU A 57 -22.86 -0.77 -0.19
N VAL A 58 -21.93 -1.34 0.59
CA VAL A 58 -20.61 -0.75 0.83
C VAL A 58 -19.75 -0.77 -0.44
N LYS A 59 -19.81 -1.85 -1.23
CA LYS A 59 -19.20 -1.96 -2.56
C LYS A 59 -19.69 -0.86 -3.50
N ALA A 60 -21.01 -0.71 -3.64
CA ALA A 60 -21.62 0.31 -4.51
C ALA A 60 -21.30 1.74 -4.08
N ALA A 61 -20.99 1.97 -2.79
CA ALA A 61 -20.48 3.24 -2.29
C ALA A 61 -18.99 3.44 -2.62
N ALA A 62 -18.14 2.46 -2.35
CA ALA A 62 -16.70 2.48 -2.65
C ALA A 62 -16.39 2.56 -4.16
N GLU A 63 -17.31 2.12 -5.01
CA GLU A 63 -17.21 2.24 -6.47
C GLU A 63 -17.55 3.64 -7.00
N ARG A 64 -18.18 4.50 -6.18
CA ARG A 64 -18.71 5.83 -6.55
C ARG A 64 -18.02 7.00 -5.85
N TYR A 65 -17.73 6.83 -4.57
CA TYR A 65 -17.11 7.82 -3.70
C TYR A 65 -15.62 7.53 -3.55
N GLN A 66 -14.86 8.48 -3.01
CA GLN A 66 -13.40 8.39 -2.89
C GLN A 66 -12.93 8.63 -1.47
N ILE A 67 -11.77 8.08 -1.14
CA ILE A 67 -11.01 8.44 0.07
C ILE A 67 -10.47 9.87 -0.14
N LEU A 68 -10.75 10.76 0.79
CA LEU A 68 -10.27 12.15 0.81
C LEU A 68 -9.10 12.34 1.76
N GLN A 69 -9.05 11.57 2.84
CA GLN A 69 -7.96 11.54 3.80
C GLN A 69 -7.77 10.12 4.33
N ILE A 70 -6.54 9.72 4.61
CA ILE A 70 -6.22 8.47 5.31
C ILE A 70 -5.28 8.76 6.49
N GLY A 71 -5.68 8.28 7.66
CA GLY A 71 -4.84 8.18 8.84
C GLY A 71 -4.03 6.90 8.83
N LEU A 72 -2.77 6.99 9.26
CA LEU A 72 -1.90 5.83 9.40
C LEU A 72 -1.01 6.05 10.63
N THR A 73 -1.22 5.26 11.68
CA THR A 73 -0.39 5.31 12.89
C THR A 73 0.42 4.03 13.03
N CYS A 74 1.73 4.14 12.84
CA CYS A 74 2.67 3.06 13.14
C CYS A 74 2.87 2.95 14.65
N VAL A 75 2.84 1.73 15.19
CA VAL A 75 3.08 1.46 16.62
C VAL A 75 4.37 0.66 16.77
N GLU A 76 5.44 1.32 17.21
CA GLU A 76 6.73 0.70 17.48
C GLU A 76 6.77 0.14 18.91
N GLN A 77 7.36 -1.04 19.10
CA GLN A 77 7.49 -1.69 20.41
C GLN A 77 8.92 -1.62 20.93
N ASN A 78 9.18 -0.78 21.93
CA ASN A 78 10.49 -0.66 22.56
C ASN A 78 10.60 -1.62 23.76
N LEU A 79 11.14 -2.82 23.51
CA LEU A 79 11.33 -3.87 24.52
C LEU A 79 12.27 -3.45 25.67
N GLN A 80 13.26 -2.59 25.42
CA GLN A 80 14.22 -2.16 26.44
C GLN A 80 13.61 -1.13 27.42
N ALA A 81 12.76 -0.24 26.91
CA ALA A 81 12.09 0.79 27.70
C ALA A 81 10.69 0.38 28.20
N GLY A 82 10.20 -0.81 27.84
CA GLY A 82 8.89 -1.32 28.27
C GLY A 82 7.69 -0.50 27.76
N LYS A 83 7.84 0.18 26.61
CA LYS A 83 6.84 1.12 26.07
C LYS A 83 6.51 0.88 24.59
N TYR A 84 5.35 1.39 24.18
CA TYR A 84 4.98 1.55 22.79
C TYR A 84 5.11 3.02 22.38
N THR A 85 5.66 3.27 21.19
CA THR A 85 5.83 4.62 20.64
C THR A 85 5.02 4.75 19.36
N LEU A 86 4.15 5.76 19.31
CA LEU A 86 3.18 5.99 18.23
C LEU A 86 3.71 7.04 17.27
N LYS A 87 3.68 6.71 15.98
CA LYS A 87 4.08 7.57 14.86
C LYS A 87 2.88 7.80 13.94
N PRO A 88 1.96 8.71 14.33
CA PRO A 88 0.79 9.05 13.51
C PRO A 88 1.15 9.90 12.30
N TYR A 89 0.56 9.53 11.16
CA TYR A 89 0.56 10.26 9.90
C TYR A 89 -0.88 10.54 9.45
N ASN A 90 -1.05 11.65 8.73
CA ASN A 90 -2.30 12.09 8.14
C ASN A 90 -2.04 12.47 6.68
N PHE A 91 -2.67 11.78 5.72
CA PHE A 91 -2.47 12.01 4.30
C PHE A 91 -3.77 12.51 3.66
N ASP A 92 -3.81 13.76 3.22
CA ASP A 92 -4.84 14.23 2.30
C ASP A 92 -4.61 13.53 0.95
N LEU A 93 -5.64 12.93 0.32
CA LEU A 93 -5.50 12.16 -0.92
C LEU A 93 -6.16 12.86 -2.12
N CYS A 94 -5.45 12.96 -3.24
CA CYS A 94 -5.95 13.62 -4.44
C CYS A 94 -6.59 12.63 -5.42
N PRO A 95 -7.92 12.67 -5.64
CA PRO A 95 -8.57 11.87 -6.67
C PRO A 95 -8.32 12.42 -8.08
N ILE A 96 -7.79 13.65 -8.24
CA ILE A 96 -7.51 14.24 -9.56
C ILE A 96 -6.21 13.63 -10.11
N VAL A 97 -6.34 12.75 -11.11
CA VAL A 97 -5.18 12.21 -11.83
C VAL A 97 -4.55 13.32 -12.67
N ASN A 98 -3.37 13.77 -12.23
CA ASN A 98 -2.58 14.77 -12.94
C ASN A 98 -1.47 14.10 -13.77
N GLU A 99 -0.68 14.92 -14.48
CA GLU A 99 0.28 14.51 -15.52
C GLU A 99 -0.37 13.88 -16.78
N ARG A 100 0.38 13.88 -17.89
CA ARG A 100 -0.09 13.43 -19.21
C ARG A 100 -0.04 11.89 -19.30
N ILE A 101 -0.97 11.24 -18.59
CA ILE A 101 -1.06 9.77 -18.43
C ILE A 101 -2.36 9.21 -19.05
N ASP A 102 -3.27 10.09 -19.52
CA ASP A 102 -4.47 9.73 -20.29
C ASP A 102 -5.47 8.83 -19.55
N ILE A 103 -5.45 8.89 -18.22
CA ILE A 103 -6.49 8.37 -17.33
C ILE A 103 -7.45 9.51 -17.00
N GLU A 104 -8.73 9.19 -17.04
CA GLU A 104 -9.84 10.07 -16.70
C GLU A 104 -10.60 9.37 -15.57
N ARG A 105 -10.78 10.05 -14.44
CA ARG A 105 -11.39 9.49 -13.23
C ARG A 105 -12.59 10.36 -12.84
N GLU A 106 -13.78 9.84 -13.10
CA GLU A 106 -15.00 10.39 -12.54
C GLU A 106 -15.10 10.01 -11.06
N PHE A 107 -15.56 10.94 -10.22
CA PHE A 107 -15.85 10.71 -8.81
C PHE A 107 -17.04 11.56 -8.36
N SER A 108 -17.70 11.15 -7.28
CA SER A 108 -18.88 11.83 -6.73
C SER A 108 -18.70 12.18 -5.25
N PHE A 109 -19.60 13.04 -4.77
CA PHE A 109 -19.81 13.32 -3.35
C PHE A 109 -21.23 12.95 -2.95
N SER A 110 -21.41 12.46 -1.72
CA SER A 110 -22.73 12.39 -1.08
C SER A 110 -22.99 13.72 -0.38
N SER A 111 -24.16 14.32 -0.59
CA SER A 111 -24.51 15.62 0.00
C SER A 111 -24.43 15.61 1.54
N GLY A 112 -24.93 14.57 2.18
CA GLY A 112 -24.85 14.42 3.64
C GLY A 112 -23.45 14.16 4.18
N ALA A 113 -22.55 13.56 3.40
CA ALA A 113 -21.14 13.42 3.77
C ALA A 113 -20.40 14.76 3.62
N ALA A 114 -20.66 15.50 2.53
CA ALA A 114 -20.12 16.85 2.35
C ALA A 114 -20.58 17.82 3.45
N GLU A 115 -21.86 17.77 3.84
CA GLU A 115 -22.40 18.53 4.98
C GLU A 115 -21.74 18.12 6.31
N PHE A 116 -21.58 16.81 6.56
CA PHE A 116 -20.90 16.31 7.76
C PHE A 116 -19.46 16.83 7.85
N LEU A 117 -18.67 16.62 6.79
CA LEU A 117 -17.26 17.01 6.70
C LEU A 117 -17.08 18.53 6.88
N LEU A 118 -17.87 19.35 6.18
CA LEU A 118 -17.81 20.80 6.34
C LEU A 118 -18.17 21.26 7.76
N ARG A 119 -19.11 20.56 8.43
CA ARG A 119 -19.53 20.88 9.81
C ARG A 119 -18.48 20.51 10.86
N VAL A 120 -17.67 19.48 10.64
CA VAL A 120 -16.54 19.11 11.53
C VAL A 120 -15.27 19.91 11.23
N GLY A 121 -15.27 20.75 10.19
CA GLY A 121 -14.17 21.66 9.85
C GLY A 121 -13.20 21.11 8.79
N PHE A 122 -13.57 20.04 8.07
CA PHE A 122 -12.75 19.47 7.01
C PHE A 122 -12.58 20.47 5.84
N ASP A 123 -11.35 20.83 5.52
CA ASP A 123 -11.04 21.69 4.38
C ASP A 123 -11.10 20.89 3.06
N MET A 124 -12.25 20.98 2.40
CA MET A 124 -12.52 20.40 1.08
C MET A 124 -11.50 20.77 0.00
N ASN A 125 -10.74 21.86 0.14
CA ASN A 125 -9.72 22.24 -0.83
C ASN A 125 -8.43 21.40 -0.69
N ARG A 126 -8.08 20.93 0.51
CA ARG A 126 -6.80 20.23 0.77
C ARG A 126 -6.60 18.98 -0.11
N PRO A 127 -7.56 18.03 -0.22
CA PRO A 127 -7.43 16.87 -1.11
C PRO A 127 -7.10 17.23 -2.57
N PHE A 128 -7.68 18.30 -3.11
CA PHE A 128 -7.51 18.68 -4.51
C PHE A 128 -6.28 19.56 -4.75
N ALA A 129 -6.01 20.52 -3.87
CA ALA A 129 -4.92 21.47 -4.01
C ALA A 129 -3.57 20.92 -3.53
N HIS A 130 -3.56 20.09 -2.48
CA HIS A 130 -2.34 19.62 -1.80
C HIS A 130 -2.24 18.10 -1.63
N GLY A 131 -3.35 17.35 -1.81
CA GLY A 131 -3.39 15.91 -1.56
C GLY A 131 -2.40 15.09 -2.37
N VAL A 132 -1.93 14.00 -1.76
CA VAL A 132 -1.03 13.00 -2.33
C VAL A 132 -1.73 12.30 -3.51
N PRO A 133 -1.12 12.20 -4.69
CA PRO A 133 -1.74 11.52 -5.83
C PRO A 133 -1.86 10.01 -5.59
N TYR A 134 -2.74 9.35 -6.34
CA TYR A 134 -2.72 7.89 -6.45
C TYR A 134 -3.26 7.40 -7.80
N LEU A 135 -2.77 6.24 -8.20
CA LEU A 135 -3.29 5.42 -9.29
C LEU A 135 -3.52 4.01 -8.78
N SER A 136 -4.69 3.44 -9.05
CA SER A 136 -5.00 2.03 -8.80
C SER A 136 -4.20 1.09 -9.72
N ARG A 137 -4.20 -0.22 -9.41
CA ARG A 137 -3.60 -1.25 -10.28
C ARG A 137 -4.23 -1.30 -11.68
N SER A 138 -5.55 -1.13 -11.79
CA SER A 138 -6.26 -1.08 -13.07
C SER A 138 -5.90 0.16 -13.90
N GLU A 139 -5.95 1.36 -13.33
CA GLU A 139 -5.59 2.60 -14.06
C GLU A 139 -4.13 2.60 -14.53
N THR A 140 -3.22 2.04 -13.72
CA THR A 140 -1.81 1.89 -14.10
C THR A 140 -1.61 0.96 -15.29
N ARG A 141 -2.44 -0.09 -15.40
CA ARG A 141 -2.44 -0.99 -16.56
C ARG A 141 -3.01 -0.27 -17.79
N VAL A 142 -4.17 0.37 -17.65
CA VAL A 142 -4.85 1.13 -18.72
C VAL A 142 -3.96 2.27 -19.27
N ALA A 143 -3.18 2.94 -18.42
CA ALA A 143 -2.22 3.96 -18.84
C ALA A 143 -1.15 3.40 -19.79
N ARG A 144 -0.56 2.26 -19.43
CA ARG A 144 0.45 1.55 -20.25
C ARG A 144 -0.14 1.00 -21.54
N GLU A 145 -1.36 0.47 -21.50
CA GLU A 145 -2.11 0.00 -22.67
C GLU A 145 -2.37 1.16 -23.64
N LYS A 146 -2.95 2.28 -23.15
CA LYS A 146 -3.15 3.52 -23.92
C LYS A 146 -1.84 4.09 -24.49
N TYR A 147 -0.75 4.06 -23.74
CA TYR A 147 0.56 4.50 -24.22
C TYR A 147 1.10 3.61 -25.34
N THR A 148 0.99 2.29 -25.19
CA THR A 148 1.45 1.30 -26.18
C THR A 148 0.66 1.46 -27.49
N LEU A 149 -0.67 1.56 -27.40
CA LEU A 149 -1.55 1.83 -28.54
C LEU A 149 -1.26 3.17 -29.25
N ARG A 150 -0.66 4.14 -28.55
CA ARG A 150 -0.20 5.42 -29.12
C ARG A 150 1.21 5.40 -29.70
N GLN A 151 2.07 4.46 -29.28
CA GLN A 151 3.35 4.24 -29.95
C GLN A 151 3.20 3.40 -31.21
N ASP A 152 2.13 2.60 -31.33
CA ASP A 152 1.78 1.92 -32.57
C ASP A 152 1.34 2.93 -33.66
N ARG A 153 2.30 3.33 -34.48
CA ARG A 153 2.09 4.24 -35.62
C ARG A 153 1.31 3.60 -36.76
N SER A 154 0.98 2.30 -36.73
CA SER A 154 0.09 1.67 -37.71
C SER A 154 -1.39 1.99 -37.43
N ALA A 155 -1.77 2.17 -36.16
CA ALA A 155 -3.15 2.48 -35.75
C ALA A 155 -3.62 3.90 -36.09
N ILE A 156 -2.73 4.80 -36.52
CA ILE A 156 -3.09 6.17 -36.93
C ILE A 156 -3.63 6.13 -38.37
N SER A 157 -4.94 6.26 -38.51
CA SER A 157 -5.62 6.34 -39.81
C SER A 157 -5.06 7.48 -40.69
N ASP A 158 -4.93 7.20 -41.99
CA ASP A 158 -4.58 8.20 -42.98
C ASP A 158 -5.72 9.21 -43.19
N ILE A 159 -5.35 10.47 -43.45
CA ILE A 159 -6.27 11.46 -44.01
C ILE A 159 -6.49 11.06 -45.48
N ALA A 160 -7.70 10.60 -45.79
CA ALA A 160 -8.14 10.37 -47.16
C ALA A 160 -8.46 11.71 -47.83
N LEU A 161 -7.48 12.28 -48.53
CA LEU A 161 -7.64 13.52 -49.29
C LEU A 161 -8.57 13.32 -50.49
N LYS A 162 -9.44 14.30 -50.74
CA LYS A 162 -10.31 14.33 -51.92
C LYS A 162 -9.62 15.01 -53.10
N PRO A 163 -9.93 14.65 -54.36
CA PRO A 163 -9.41 15.35 -55.55
C PRO A 163 -9.76 16.85 -55.61
N THR A 164 -10.70 17.32 -54.80
CA THR A 164 -11.11 18.73 -54.67
C THR A 164 -10.32 19.52 -53.62
N GLU A 165 -9.46 18.88 -52.83
CA GLU A 165 -8.68 19.50 -51.76
C GLU A 165 -7.33 20.02 -52.32
N PHE A 166 -7.41 20.89 -53.33
CA PHE A 166 -6.30 21.33 -54.15
C PHE A 166 -5.13 21.93 -53.34
N GLU A 167 -5.43 22.68 -52.28
CA GLU A 167 -4.42 23.27 -51.38
C GLU A 167 -3.62 22.19 -50.65
N SER A 168 -4.29 21.18 -50.08
CA SER A 168 -3.65 20.03 -49.42
C SER A 168 -2.81 19.20 -50.38
N LEU A 169 -3.28 19.04 -51.63
CA LEU A 169 -2.58 18.30 -52.67
C LEU A 169 -1.33 19.05 -53.15
N ALA A 170 -1.43 20.35 -53.43
CA ALA A 170 -0.30 21.20 -53.81
C ALA A 170 0.73 21.33 -52.68
N PHE A 171 0.28 21.40 -51.42
CA PHE A 171 1.16 21.34 -50.26
C PHE A 171 1.95 20.02 -50.23
N LEU A 172 1.30 18.87 -50.41
CA LEU A 172 1.99 17.58 -50.46
C LEU A 172 2.94 17.45 -51.66
N GLU A 173 2.57 17.98 -52.83
CA GLU A 173 3.43 17.99 -54.02
C GLU A 173 4.69 18.83 -53.84
N ARG A 174 4.57 20.01 -53.20
CA ARG A 174 5.73 20.81 -52.75
C ARG A 174 6.61 19.99 -51.81
N VAL A 175 6.03 19.35 -50.78
CA VAL A 175 6.80 18.61 -49.78
C VAL A 175 7.50 17.39 -50.39
N ARG A 176 6.88 16.66 -51.32
CA ARG A 176 7.56 15.61 -52.11
C ARG A 176 8.75 16.17 -52.89
N SER A 177 8.56 17.31 -53.54
CA SER A 177 9.61 17.97 -54.34
C SER A 177 10.80 18.40 -53.47
N GLU A 178 10.53 18.96 -52.29
CA GLU A 178 11.56 19.33 -51.30
C GLU A 178 12.31 18.09 -50.76
N ILE A 179 11.60 16.99 -50.46
CA ILE A 179 12.22 15.73 -50.01
C ILE A 179 13.12 15.14 -51.11
N ASN A 180 12.61 15.01 -52.33
CA ASN A 180 13.35 14.43 -53.45
C ASN A 180 14.60 15.25 -53.77
N ALA A 181 14.48 16.59 -53.85
CA ALA A 181 15.62 17.47 -54.10
C ALA A 181 16.71 17.39 -53.01
N TRP A 182 16.32 17.16 -51.74
CA TRP A 182 17.26 16.94 -50.64
C TRP A 182 17.91 15.54 -50.69
N VAL A 183 17.15 14.50 -51.02
CA VAL A 183 17.67 13.10 -51.14
C VAL A 183 18.61 12.94 -52.34
N ASP A 184 18.29 13.55 -53.48
CA ASP A 184 19.11 13.49 -54.71
C ASP A 184 20.34 14.43 -54.67
N SER A 185 20.45 15.31 -53.67
CA SER A 185 21.56 16.26 -53.55
C SER A 185 22.91 15.56 -53.33
N LYS A 186 23.87 15.88 -54.20
CA LYS A 186 25.25 15.37 -54.16
C LYS A 186 26.27 16.40 -53.65
N HIS A 187 25.80 17.53 -53.12
CA HIS A 187 26.66 18.56 -52.55
C HIS A 187 27.17 18.12 -51.16
N LEU A 188 28.47 18.26 -50.89
CA LEU A 188 29.05 17.95 -49.58
C LEU A 188 28.39 18.74 -48.43
N ASP A 189 27.99 19.98 -48.72
CA ASP A 189 27.39 20.90 -47.75
C ASP A 189 25.87 20.66 -47.54
N THR A 190 25.32 19.55 -48.05
CA THR A 190 23.91 19.18 -47.84
C THR A 190 23.68 18.83 -46.36
N PRO A 191 22.77 19.52 -45.64
CA PRO A 191 22.51 19.22 -44.25
C PRO A 191 21.95 17.80 -44.06
N GLU A 192 22.26 17.17 -42.92
CA GLU A 192 21.73 15.84 -42.54
C GLU A 192 20.20 15.83 -42.26
N TYR A 193 19.53 16.97 -42.41
CA TYR A 193 18.11 17.18 -42.20
C TYR A 193 17.50 18.11 -43.25
N LEU A 194 16.19 17.96 -43.46
CA LEU A 194 15.33 18.87 -44.22
C LEU A 194 14.28 19.48 -43.29
N ASN A 195 14.03 20.79 -43.37
CA ASN A 195 13.01 21.47 -42.57
C ASN A 195 11.82 21.87 -43.45
N ILE A 196 10.72 21.14 -43.36
CA ILE A 196 9.45 21.47 -44.02
C ILE A 196 8.71 22.51 -43.17
N ALA A 197 8.61 23.73 -43.70
CA ALA A 197 8.01 24.90 -43.03
C ALA A 197 6.92 25.56 -43.89
N PRO A 198 6.17 26.56 -43.37
CA PRO A 198 5.26 27.38 -44.17
C PRO A 198 5.99 28.14 -45.30
N VAL A 199 5.24 28.52 -46.34
CA VAL A 199 5.77 29.38 -47.42
C VAL A 199 6.00 30.78 -46.86
N GLY A 200 7.26 31.24 -46.87
CA GLY A 200 7.64 32.53 -46.27
C GLY A 200 8.26 32.43 -44.86
N PHE A 201 8.40 31.22 -44.31
CA PHE A 201 9.03 31.00 -43.00
C PHE A 201 10.51 31.44 -43.00
N GLY A 202 10.83 32.49 -42.26
CA GLY A 202 12.18 33.04 -42.11
C GLY A 202 12.52 34.17 -43.10
N THR A 203 11.64 34.49 -44.06
CA THR A 203 11.77 35.74 -44.82
C THR A 203 11.33 36.93 -43.96
N MET A 204 12.17 37.96 -43.88
CA MET A 204 11.79 39.23 -43.26
C MET A 204 10.98 40.07 -44.25
N LEU A 205 9.74 40.37 -43.88
CA LEU A 205 8.96 41.48 -44.42
C LEU A 205 8.78 42.48 -43.27
N ASP A 206 9.09 43.75 -43.54
CA ASP A 206 8.99 44.89 -42.60
C ASP A 206 9.72 44.76 -41.24
N GLY A 207 10.66 43.80 -41.12
CA GLY A 207 11.61 43.71 -40.01
C GLY A 207 11.18 42.85 -38.82
N GLU A 208 9.92 42.42 -38.76
CA GLU A 208 9.44 41.40 -37.82
C GLU A 208 9.71 39.98 -38.38
N PRO A 209 10.08 38.99 -37.54
CA PRO A 209 10.23 37.61 -37.99
C PRO A 209 8.85 36.97 -38.23
N SER A 210 8.65 36.37 -39.41
CA SER A 210 7.42 35.64 -39.78
C SER A 210 7.03 34.61 -38.71
N THR A 211 5.90 34.81 -38.03
CA THR A 211 5.43 33.95 -36.93
C THR A 211 4.59 32.75 -37.38
N GLU A 212 4.46 32.52 -38.69
CA GLU A 212 3.66 31.43 -39.24
C GLU A 212 4.20 30.06 -38.82
N GLU A 213 3.30 29.19 -38.35
CA GLU A 213 3.60 27.78 -38.05
C GLU A 213 2.73 26.88 -38.93
N LEU A 214 3.27 25.74 -39.39
CA LEU A 214 2.46 24.71 -40.04
C LEU A 214 1.32 24.29 -39.11
N SER A 215 0.10 24.27 -39.61
CA SER A 215 -1.08 23.84 -38.88
C SER A 215 -0.95 22.39 -38.41
N ARG A 216 -1.76 21.99 -37.43
CA ARG A 216 -1.83 20.59 -36.97
C ARG A 216 -2.22 19.62 -38.10
N TYR A 217 -2.95 20.12 -39.10
CA TYR A 217 -3.37 19.36 -40.28
C TYR A 217 -2.20 19.15 -41.25
N GLU A 218 -1.50 20.22 -41.66
CA GLU A 218 -0.29 20.13 -42.49
C GLU A 218 0.80 19.28 -41.82
N LYS A 219 1.06 19.48 -40.52
CA LYS A 219 2.01 18.65 -39.75
C LYS A 219 1.63 17.17 -39.79
N ARG A 220 0.34 16.82 -39.74
CA ARG A 220 -0.15 15.44 -39.91
C ARG A 220 0.03 14.94 -41.35
N LEU A 221 -0.22 15.77 -42.36
CA LEU A 221 0.01 15.44 -43.77
C LEU A 221 1.50 15.13 -44.06
N VAL A 222 2.45 15.91 -43.53
CA VAL A 222 3.89 15.60 -43.68
C VAL A 222 4.26 14.30 -42.95
N HIS A 223 3.74 14.07 -41.74
CA HIS A 223 3.96 12.82 -41.01
C HIS A 223 3.39 11.59 -41.76
N GLN A 224 2.24 11.74 -42.42
CA GLN A 224 1.60 10.71 -43.25
C GLN A 224 2.38 10.45 -44.54
N LEU A 225 2.76 11.50 -45.28
CA LEU A 225 3.52 11.41 -46.52
C LEU A 225 4.83 10.63 -46.32
N VAL A 226 5.63 11.03 -45.33
CA VAL A 226 6.93 10.38 -45.07
C VAL A 226 6.74 8.94 -44.62
N ARG A 227 5.72 8.64 -43.81
CA ARG A 227 5.37 7.26 -43.39
C ARG A 227 5.00 6.36 -44.58
N ALA A 228 4.32 6.90 -45.61
CA ALA A 228 3.78 6.13 -46.72
C ALA A 228 4.75 5.98 -47.90
N GLU A 229 5.48 7.05 -48.25
CA GLU A 229 6.28 7.11 -49.48
C GLU A 229 7.80 7.03 -49.24
N TYR A 230 8.29 7.27 -48.01
CA TYR A 230 9.72 7.44 -47.73
C TYR A 230 10.19 6.61 -46.51
N PRO A 231 10.24 5.26 -46.61
CA PRO A 231 10.53 4.37 -45.48
C PRO A 231 11.93 4.52 -44.87
N GLU A 232 12.89 5.09 -45.61
CA GLU A 232 14.25 5.39 -45.12
C GLU A 232 14.34 6.73 -44.36
N LEU A 233 13.24 7.46 -44.19
CA LEU A 233 13.20 8.78 -43.55
C LEU A 233 12.28 8.78 -42.32
N VAL A 234 12.58 9.65 -41.34
CA VAL A 234 11.74 9.84 -40.16
C VAL A 234 11.47 11.33 -39.88
N THR A 235 10.22 11.61 -39.49
CA THR A 235 9.70 12.96 -39.22
C THR A 235 9.70 13.29 -37.73
N MET A 236 10.31 14.42 -37.38
CA MET A 236 10.34 15.03 -36.04
C MET A 236 9.52 16.34 -36.04
N SER A 237 8.51 16.42 -35.18
CA SER A 237 7.74 17.66 -35.02
C SER A 237 8.54 18.70 -34.23
N ARG A 238 8.56 19.95 -34.71
CA ARG A 238 9.17 21.11 -34.05
C ARG A 238 8.11 22.22 -33.86
N LYS A 239 8.45 23.25 -33.08
CA LYS A 239 7.72 24.53 -33.13
C LYS A 239 7.92 25.13 -34.53
N GLY A 240 6.88 25.69 -35.14
CA GLY A 240 6.88 26.15 -36.53
C GLY A 240 6.74 25.01 -37.53
N PHE A 241 7.73 24.12 -37.60
CA PHE A 241 8.00 23.27 -38.76
C PHE A 241 8.01 21.76 -38.44
N ILE A 242 8.15 20.93 -39.47
CA ILE A 242 8.54 19.52 -39.36
C ILE A 242 9.98 19.36 -39.84
N GLN A 243 10.80 18.65 -39.09
CA GLN A 243 12.14 18.27 -39.50
C GLN A 243 12.14 16.81 -39.97
N ILE A 244 12.70 16.55 -41.14
CA ILE A 244 12.90 15.23 -41.73
C ILE A 244 14.39 14.90 -41.64
N ILE A 245 14.70 13.66 -41.27
CA ILE A 245 16.07 13.11 -41.21
C ILE A 245 16.07 11.69 -41.75
N LYS A 246 17.26 11.15 -42.03
CA LYS A 246 17.44 9.73 -42.37
C LYS A 246 17.09 8.84 -41.17
N PHE A 247 16.53 7.67 -41.43
CA PHE A 247 16.21 6.67 -40.42
C PHE A 247 17.49 6.00 -39.89
N ASP A 248 17.74 6.17 -38.59
CA ASP A 248 18.74 5.42 -37.83
C ASP A 248 17.99 4.58 -36.80
N LYS A 249 18.08 3.25 -36.95
CA LYS A 249 17.42 2.29 -36.06
C LYS A 249 17.89 2.44 -34.62
N GLU A 250 19.19 2.54 -34.37
CA GLU A 250 19.69 2.66 -32.99
C GLU A 250 19.20 3.96 -32.34
N ARG A 251 19.17 5.06 -33.10
CA ARG A 251 18.68 6.34 -32.59
C ARG A 251 17.18 6.32 -32.34
N GLU A 252 16.37 5.73 -33.21
CA GLU A 252 14.92 5.58 -32.96
C GLU A 252 14.65 4.60 -31.79
N ASP A 253 15.38 3.49 -31.67
CA ASP A 253 15.29 2.57 -30.52
C ASP A 253 15.66 3.28 -29.20
N ARG A 254 16.76 4.05 -29.18
CA ARG A 254 17.16 4.91 -28.04
C ARG A 254 16.09 5.95 -27.70
N VAL A 255 15.46 6.57 -28.70
CA VAL A 255 14.39 7.57 -28.52
C VAL A 255 13.10 6.92 -28.02
N ALA A 256 12.75 5.72 -28.49
CA ALA A 256 11.58 4.97 -28.05
C ALA A 256 11.71 4.54 -26.58
N GLU A 257 12.83 3.93 -26.19
CA GLU A 257 13.07 3.56 -24.79
C GLU A 257 13.17 4.80 -23.88
N GLY A 258 13.74 5.91 -24.38
CA GLY A 258 13.76 7.20 -23.68
C GLY A 258 12.35 7.74 -23.36
N LYS A 259 11.43 7.73 -24.34
CA LYS A 259 10.02 8.13 -24.15
C LYS A 259 9.28 7.18 -23.21
N LYS A 260 9.54 5.88 -23.32
CA LYS A 260 8.92 4.82 -22.51
C LYS A 260 9.33 4.93 -21.05
N ARG A 261 10.62 5.14 -20.77
CA ARG A 261 11.13 5.46 -19.43
C ARG A 261 10.48 6.71 -18.86
N GLU A 262 10.39 7.80 -19.63
CA GLU A 262 9.74 9.03 -19.17
C GLU A 262 8.25 8.82 -18.83
N HIS A 263 7.53 8.00 -19.60
CA HIS A 263 6.15 7.64 -19.30
C HIS A 263 6.02 6.78 -18.03
N GLU A 264 6.90 5.80 -17.83
CA GLU A 264 6.97 5.01 -16.61
C GLU A 264 7.36 5.86 -15.38
N GLU A 265 8.21 6.87 -15.53
CA GLU A 265 8.54 7.82 -14.46
C GLU A 265 7.35 8.72 -14.08
N ARG A 266 6.53 9.15 -15.05
CA ARG A 266 5.25 9.87 -14.80
C ARG A 266 4.25 8.96 -14.08
N ILE A 267 4.07 7.72 -14.55
CA ILE A 267 3.28 6.71 -13.84
C ILE A 267 3.82 6.50 -12.42
N GLY A 268 5.15 6.44 -12.27
CA GLY A 268 5.87 6.29 -11.00
C GLY A 268 5.46 7.35 -9.98
N ARG A 269 5.52 8.64 -10.35
CA ARG A 269 5.06 9.75 -9.50
C ARG A 269 3.57 9.66 -9.17
N GLN A 270 2.72 9.41 -10.16
CA GLN A 270 1.27 9.36 -9.96
C GLN A 270 0.78 8.08 -9.25
N LYS A 271 1.62 7.05 -9.03
CA LYS A 271 1.26 5.96 -8.09
C LYS A 271 1.04 6.49 -6.68
N GLY A 272 1.84 7.48 -6.26
CA GLY A 272 1.81 8.16 -4.98
C GLY A 272 1.48 7.24 -3.80
N PHE A 273 0.38 7.51 -3.09
CA PHE A 273 0.04 6.80 -1.85
C PHE A 273 -0.03 5.26 -2.00
N ARG A 274 -0.36 4.74 -3.19
CA ARG A 274 -0.36 3.28 -3.42
C ARG A 274 1.01 2.64 -3.14
N TRP A 275 2.13 3.35 -3.24
CA TRP A 275 3.44 2.81 -2.85
C TRP A 275 3.46 2.28 -1.41
N ILE A 276 2.77 2.95 -0.48
CA ILE A 276 2.61 2.51 0.91
C ILE A 276 1.77 1.22 0.97
N ILE A 277 0.62 1.19 0.30
CA ILE A 277 -0.25 0.00 0.26
C ILE A 277 0.47 -1.22 -0.34
N GLU A 278 1.19 -1.06 -1.45
CA GLU A 278 1.97 -2.14 -2.07
C GLU A 278 3.06 -2.66 -1.12
N ALA A 279 3.66 -1.79 -0.30
CA ALA A 279 4.63 -2.17 0.72
C ALA A 279 4.00 -2.92 1.90
N MET A 280 2.85 -2.43 2.41
CA MET A 280 2.10 -3.08 3.50
C MET A 280 1.60 -4.48 3.11
N LEU A 281 1.31 -4.70 1.83
CA LEU A 281 0.97 -6.00 1.23
C LEU A 281 2.19 -6.89 0.95
N GLY A 282 3.42 -6.47 1.30
CA GLY A 282 4.65 -7.23 1.05
C GLY A 282 5.03 -7.38 -0.43
N ASN A 283 4.50 -6.57 -1.34
CA ASN A 283 4.81 -6.66 -2.77
C ASN A 283 6.22 -6.12 -3.08
N ASN A 284 6.71 -6.41 -4.29
CA ASN A 284 7.99 -5.87 -4.75
C ASN A 284 7.78 -4.45 -5.30
N ILE A 285 8.31 -3.45 -4.58
CA ILE A 285 8.25 -2.03 -4.92
C ILE A 285 9.58 -1.49 -5.45
N ALA A 286 10.56 -2.35 -5.78
CA ALA A 286 11.89 -1.96 -6.26
C ALA A 286 11.92 -1.21 -7.61
N ASN A 287 10.77 -0.94 -8.23
CA ASN A 287 10.62 -0.02 -9.36
C ASN A 287 10.20 1.42 -8.96
N MET A 288 10.32 1.76 -7.67
CA MET A 288 10.19 3.12 -7.15
C MET A 288 11.46 3.93 -7.44
N ASP A 289 11.34 5.12 -8.04
CA ASP A 289 12.52 5.96 -8.28
C ASP A 289 12.91 6.71 -7.01
N LEU A 290 13.95 6.22 -6.34
CA LEU A 290 14.51 6.82 -5.12
C LEU A 290 15.02 8.25 -5.32
N LYS A 291 15.16 8.74 -6.56
CA LYS A 291 15.42 10.16 -6.85
C LYS A 291 14.25 11.07 -6.48
N GLU A 292 13.01 10.59 -6.54
CA GLU A 292 11.85 11.39 -6.16
C GLU A 292 11.84 11.70 -4.66
N CYS A 293 12.40 10.80 -3.85
CA CYS A 293 12.64 10.99 -2.41
C CYS A 293 13.77 11.99 -2.10
N ALA A 294 14.66 12.29 -3.06
CA ALA A 294 15.77 13.21 -2.86
C ALA A 294 15.35 14.68 -3.05
N LYS A 295 14.34 15.09 -2.28
CA LYS A 295 13.78 16.45 -2.28
C LYS A 295 13.58 16.95 -0.85
N ASP A 296 13.59 18.27 -0.68
CA ASP A 296 13.19 18.93 0.55
C ASP A 296 11.67 18.83 0.76
N SER A 297 11.22 18.49 1.97
CA SER A 297 9.82 18.18 2.27
C SER A 297 8.89 19.40 2.31
N VAL A 298 9.43 20.61 2.40
CA VAL A 298 8.65 21.86 2.51
C VAL A 298 8.59 22.60 1.17
N THR A 299 9.69 22.61 0.42
CA THR A 299 9.87 23.38 -0.83
C THR A 299 9.82 22.52 -2.10
N GLY A 300 9.87 21.19 -1.96
CA GLY A 300 9.89 20.24 -3.07
C GLY A 300 11.14 20.29 -3.94
N GLN A 301 12.15 21.08 -3.58
CA GLN A 301 13.38 21.25 -4.36
C GLN A 301 14.31 20.05 -4.21
N PRO A 302 15.05 19.64 -5.27
CA PRO A 302 16.03 18.55 -5.16
C PRO A 302 17.13 18.85 -4.14
N ILE A 303 17.48 17.86 -3.32
CA ILE A 303 18.57 17.94 -2.34
C ILE A 303 19.74 17.02 -2.71
N PHE A 304 20.92 17.32 -2.18
CA PHE A 304 22.03 16.38 -2.20
C PHE A 304 21.75 15.23 -1.22
N TYR A 305 22.02 14.00 -1.65
CA TYR A 305 21.76 12.79 -0.88
C TYR A 305 22.79 11.71 -1.24
N ASP A 306 23.06 10.79 -0.31
CA ASP A 306 23.81 9.58 -0.63
C ASP A 306 22.88 8.52 -1.23
N ARG A 307 23.26 8.01 -2.41
CA ARG A 307 22.45 7.08 -3.20
C ARG A 307 22.47 5.66 -2.63
N ASP A 308 23.55 5.26 -1.99
CA ASP A 308 23.69 3.94 -1.39
C ASP A 308 23.04 3.91 0.01
N ASP A 309 23.03 5.01 0.77
CA ASP A 309 22.24 5.12 2.02
C ASP A 309 20.73 5.02 1.75
N PHE A 310 20.18 5.82 0.83
CA PHE A 310 18.76 5.77 0.44
C PHE A 310 18.36 4.36 -0.02
N LYS A 311 19.22 3.75 -0.85
CA LYS A 311 19.03 2.38 -1.33
C LYS A 311 19.13 1.36 -0.19
N ALA A 312 20.00 1.56 0.79
CA ALA A 312 20.15 0.67 1.94
C ALA A 312 18.95 0.77 2.88
N GLN A 313 18.46 1.97 3.19
CA GLN A 313 17.23 2.19 3.96
C GLN A 313 16.03 1.52 3.28
N PHE A 314 15.79 1.84 2.00
CA PHE A 314 14.75 1.22 1.19
C PHE A 314 14.84 -0.30 1.16
N SER A 315 16.05 -0.85 0.96
CA SER A 315 16.27 -2.31 0.90
C SER A 315 16.02 -2.99 2.24
N ARG A 316 16.36 -2.36 3.38
CA ARG A 316 16.04 -2.86 4.73
C ARG A 316 14.53 -2.88 4.95
N ALA A 317 13.85 -1.77 4.70
CA ALA A 317 12.41 -1.65 4.89
C ALA A 317 11.63 -2.66 4.02
N GLN A 318 11.95 -2.74 2.72
CA GLN A 318 11.34 -3.72 1.81
C GLN A 318 11.66 -5.18 2.23
N ALA A 319 12.88 -5.49 2.68
CA ALA A 319 13.22 -6.84 3.12
C ALA A 319 12.45 -7.26 4.39
N LEU A 320 12.19 -6.33 5.31
CA LEU A 320 11.34 -6.55 6.49
C LEU A 320 9.88 -6.76 6.09
N LEU A 321 9.29 -5.87 5.29
CA LEU A 321 7.87 -5.95 4.86
C LEU A 321 7.56 -7.18 4.00
N ARG A 322 8.54 -7.68 3.24
CA ARG A 322 8.41 -8.93 2.47
C ARG A 322 8.48 -10.20 3.34
N ARG A 323 8.97 -10.10 4.58
CA ARG A 323 9.12 -11.23 5.52
C ARG A 323 8.05 -11.21 6.61
N ASN A 324 7.68 -10.03 7.07
CA ASN A 324 6.71 -9.78 8.13
C ASN A 324 5.47 -9.09 7.52
N PRO A 325 4.34 -9.79 7.33
CA PRO A 325 3.09 -9.15 6.93
C PRO A 325 2.68 -8.10 7.96
N VAL A 326 2.23 -6.93 7.50
CA VAL A 326 1.76 -5.87 8.41
C VAL A 326 0.47 -6.33 9.09
N VAL A 327 0.44 -6.28 10.42
CA VAL A 327 -0.81 -6.40 11.18
C VAL A 327 -1.56 -5.08 11.06
N LEU A 328 -2.79 -5.14 10.56
CA LEU A 328 -3.61 -3.96 10.29
C LEU A 328 -4.68 -3.81 11.38
N VAL A 329 -4.87 -2.59 11.88
CA VAL A 329 -5.79 -2.30 12.98
C VAL A 329 -6.73 -1.16 12.60
N GLY A 330 -7.98 -1.23 13.02
CA GLY A 330 -8.98 -0.19 12.77
C GLY A 330 -10.05 -0.12 13.85
N HIS A 331 -11.04 0.73 13.65
CA HIS A 331 -12.22 0.86 14.50
C HIS A 331 -13.50 0.77 13.66
N ASN A 332 -14.28 -0.30 13.80
CA ASN A 332 -15.46 -0.57 12.96
C ASN A 332 -15.11 -0.66 11.45
N CYS A 333 -13.88 -1.07 11.14
CA CYS A 333 -13.17 -0.78 9.90
C CYS A 333 -13.57 -1.58 8.64
N PHE A 334 -14.72 -2.28 8.67
CA PHE A 334 -15.22 -3.01 7.49
C PHE A 334 -15.49 -2.09 6.29
N LEU A 335 -15.96 -0.86 6.54
CA LEU A 335 -16.15 0.15 5.52
C LEU A 335 -14.81 0.50 4.85
N ASP A 336 -13.81 0.78 5.66
CA ASP A 336 -12.52 1.32 5.27
C ASP A 336 -11.70 0.33 4.45
N LEU A 337 -11.74 -0.94 4.84
CA LEU A 337 -11.06 -2.02 4.15
C LEU A 337 -11.66 -2.27 2.75
N VAL A 338 -12.97 -2.08 2.56
CA VAL A 338 -13.62 -2.13 1.23
C VAL A 338 -13.17 -0.94 0.37
N TYR A 339 -13.09 0.27 0.93
CA TYR A 339 -12.58 1.45 0.21
C TYR A 339 -11.10 1.31 -0.16
N VAL A 340 -10.22 0.94 0.78
CA VAL A 340 -8.79 0.70 0.53
C VAL A 340 -8.59 -0.35 -0.57
N TYR A 341 -9.34 -1.46 -0.52
CA TYR A 341 -9.28 -2.48 -1.57
C TYR A 341 -9.68 -1.92 -2.94
N ARG A 342 -10.80 -1.19 -3.01
CA ARG A 342 -11.33 -0.64 -4.27
C ARG A 342 -10.49 0.50 -4.86
N THR A 343 -9.88 1.34 -4.02
CA THR A 343 -9.06 2.48 -4.44
C THR A 343 -7.67 2.04 -4.90
N PHE A 344 -7.05 1.05 -4.25
CA PHE A 344 -5.65 0.70 -4.50
C PHE A 344 -5.44 -0.69 -5.10
N ILE A 345 -6.17 -1.70 -4.64
CA ILE A 345 -5.86 -3.13 -4.88
C ILE A 345 -6.54 -3.64 -6.16
N GLY A 346 -7.86 -3.46 -6.32
CA GLY A 346 -8.57 -4.03 -7.47
C GLY A 346 -10.08 -3.80 -7.51
N THR A 347 -10.75 -4.50 -8.42
CA THR A 347 -12.21 -4.61 -8.50
C THR A 347 -12.73 -5.43 -7.32
N LEU A 348 -13.77 -4.95 -6.66
CA LEU A 348 -14.37 -5.64 -5.53
C LEU A 348 -15.11 -6.92 -5.99
N PRO A 349 -14.93 -8.05 -5.29
CA PRO A 349 -15.70 -9.28 -5.53
C PRO A 349 -17.22 -9.10 -5.48
N ASP A 350 -17.98 -10.04 -6.03
CA ASP A 350 -19.46 -10.00 -5.99
C ASP A 350 -20.04 -10.64 -4.71
N THR A 351 -19.30 -11.55 -4.07
CA THR A 351 -19.66 -12.08 -2.74
C THR A 351 -18.78 -11.49 -1.64
N VAL A 352 -19.35 -11.36 -0.44
CA VAL A 352 -18.61 -10.99 0.76
C VAL A 352 -17.61 -12.09 1.15
N GLU A 353 -17.92 -13.35 0.86
CA GLU A 353 -17.04 -14.51 1.08
C GLU A 353 -15.74 -14.42 0.26
N GLU A 354 -15.82 -14.06 -1.03
CA GLU A 354 -14.64 -13.81 -1.85
C GLU A 354 -13.89 -12.55 -1.38
N PHE A 355 -14.59 -11.53 -0.88
CA PHE A 355 -13.97 -10.37 -0.24
C PHE A 355 -13.24 -10.73 1.06
N GLN A 356 -13.84 -11.52 1.96
CA GLN A 356 -13.22 -12.05 3.18
C GLN A 356 -11.92 -12.80 2.82
N ASN A 357 -12.01 -13.73 1.87
CA ASN A 357 -10.89 -14.52 1.36
C ASN A 357 -9.77 -13.66 0.74
N THR A 358 -10.11 -12.67 -0.10
CA THR A 358 -9.11 -11.82 -0.77
C THR A 358 -8.48 -10.81 0.21
N LEU A 359 -9.25 -10.30 1.17
CA LEU A 359 -8.78 -9.39 2.20
C LEU A 359 -7.85 -10.09 3.21
N HIS A 360 -8.18 -11.31 3.66
CA HIS A 360 -7.31 -12.10 4.55
C HIS A 360 -5.99 -12.51 3.88
N ARG A 361 -6.01 -12.76 2.55
CA ARG A 361 -4.78 -12.96 1.76
C ARG A 361 -3.93 -11.68 1.62
N CYS A 362 -4.54 -10.50 1.71
CA CYS A 362 -3.85 -9.22 1.72
C CYS A 362 -3.23 -8.91 3.09
N TRP A 363 -4.00 -9.09 4.17
CA TRP A 363 -3.56 -8.91 5.56
C TRP A 363 -3.98 -10.10 6.42
N PRO A 364 -3.05 -11.03 6.74
CA PRO A 364 -3.35 -12.26 7.49
C PRO A 364 -3.83 -12.06 8.93
N ILE A 365 -3.64 -10.85 9.48
CA ILE A 365 -4.16 -10.45 10.78
C ILE A 365 -4.71 -9.03 10.64
N ILE A 366 -6.03 -8.90 10.77
CA ILE A 366 -6.72 -7.62 10.92
C ILE A 366 -7.38 -7.58 12.30
N VAL A 367 -7.30 -6.45 13.00
CA VAL A 367 -7.89 -6.26 14.33
C VAL A 367 -8.87 -5.09 14.31
N ASP A 368 -10.14 -5.37 14.63
CA ASP A 368 -11.14 -4.32 14.84
C ASP A 368 -11.30 -4.03 16.34
N THR A 369 -10.83 -2.86 16.78
CA THR A 369 -10.95 -2.41 18.17
C THR A 369 -12.41 -2.29 18.65
N LYS A 370 -13.37 -2.06 17.73
CA LYS A 370 -14.81 -2.05 18.03
C LYS A 370 -15.34 -3.46 18.28
N TYR A 371 -14.83 -4.47 17.56
CA TYR A 371 -15.13 -5.87 17.84
C TYR A 371 -14.59 -6.25 19.22
N MET A 372 -13.31 -5.94 19.49
CA MET A 372 -12.67 -6.17 20.80
C MET A 372 -13.48 -5.57 21.96
N SER A 373 -13.92 -4.33 21.84
CA SER A 373 -14.65 -3.62 22.90
C SER A 373 -16.08 -4.11 23.13
N THR A 374 -16.65 -4.90 22.19
CA THR A 374 -18.06 -5.34 22.24
C THR A 374 -18.24 -6.86 22.20
N HIS A 375 -17.15 -7.65 22.22
CA HIS A 375 -17.18 -9.11 22.11
C HIS A 375 -18.11 -9.76 23.17
N ASN A 376 -17.93 -9.41 24.44
CA ASN A 376 -18.68 -9.99 25.57
C ASN A 376 -20.01 -9.27 25.90
N CYS A 377 -20.52 -8.38 25.03
CA CYS A 377 -21.67 -7.52 25.35
C CYS A 377 -23.05 -8.08 24.94
N GLY A 378 -23.09 -9.12 24.09
CA GLY A 378 -24.34 -9.67 23.54
C GLY A 378 -25.15 -8.62 22.74
N ASP A 379 -26.49 -8.72 22.76
CA ASP A 379 -27.37 -7.74 22.12
C ASP A 379 -27.40 -6.36 22.82
N ILE A 380 -26.87 -6.26 24.05
CA ILE A 380 -26.72 -4.97 24.75
C ILE A 380 -25.50 -4.26 24.17
N SER A 381 -25.68 -3.57 23.05
CA SER A 381 -24.62 -2.72 22.47
C SER A 381 -24.45 -1.44 23.29
N PRO A 382 -23.40 -1.29 24.13
CA PRO A 382 -23.12 -0.01 24.77
C PRO A 382 -22.81 1.04 23.71
N ALA A 383 -23.19 2.30 23.97
CA ALA A 383 -22.57 3.43 23.28
C ALA A 383 -21.05 3.35 23.52
N SER A 384 -20.31 3.22 22.43
CA SER A 384 -18.89 2.85 22.44
C SER A 384 -18.20 3.44 21.20
N SER A 385 -18.32 4.76 21.02
CA SER A 385 -17.49 5.48 20.04
C SER A 385 -16.00 5.29 20.38
N LEU A 386 -15.13 5.53 19.40
CA LEU A 386 -13.68 5.48 19.58
C LEU A 386 -13.24 6.39 20.74
N GLU A 387 -13.74 7.63 20.76
CA GLU A 387 -13.64 8.62 21.86
C GLU A 387 -14.06 8.02 23.22
N GLN A 388 -15.23 7.38 23.31
CA GLN A 388 -15.73 6.81 24.57
C GLN A 388 -14.83 5.68 25.08
N ILE A 389 -14.32 4.82 24.19
CA ILE A 389 -13.39 3.73 24.55
C ILE A 389 -12.03 4.31 24.95
N ALA A 390 -11.50 5.28 24.21
CA ALA A 390 -10.26 5.97 24.55
C ALA A 390 -10.35 6.66 25.93
N THR A 391 -11.47 7.31 26.21
CA THR A 391 -11.78 7.94 27.51
C THR A 391 -11.82 6.90 28.63
N GLN A 392 -12.51 5.77 28.44
CA GLN A 392 -12.56 4.67 29.42
C GLN A 392 -11.19 4.00 29.66
N LEU A 393 -10.30 4.02 28.67
CA LEU A 393 -8.94 3.47 28.77
C LEU A 393 -7.89 4.49 29.22
N SER A 394 -8.24 5.77 29.39
CA SER A 394 -7.32 6.83 29.84
C SER A 394 -6.68 6.55 31.21
N ALA A 395 -7.35 5.78 32.06
CA ALA A 395 -6.84 5.35 33.36
C ALA A 395 -5.84 4.17 33.30
N GLU A 396 -5.73 3.45 32.17
CA GLU A 396 -4.83 2.31 32.01
C GLU A 396 -3.39 2.78 31.80
N ARG A 397 -2.62 2.84 32.89
CA ARG A 397 -1.20 3.26 32.90
C ARG A 397 -0.20 2.21 32.39
N THR A 398 -0.67 1.00 32.07
CA THR A 398 0.17 -0.11 31.60
C THR A 398 -0.45 -0.82 30.40
N PRO A 399 0.30 -1.05 29.31
CA PRO A 399 1.69 -0.66 29.07
C PRO A 399 1.86 0.86 28.92
N ILE A 400 3.11 1.34 28.96
CA ILE A 400 3.43 2.74 28.68
C ILE A 400 3.24 3.00 27.19
N VAL A 401 2.61 4.13 26.85
CA VAL A 401 2.36 4.58 25.47
C VAL A 401 2.76 6.04 25.35
N ASP A 402 3.64 6.38 24.41
CA ASP A 402 4.01 7.76 24.07
C ASP A 402 3.96 8.03 22.56
N THR A 403 3.96 9.31 22.18
CA THR A 403 4.08 9.76 20.79
C THR A 403 5.54 10.04 20.47
N ASP A 404 5.99 9.70 19.26
CA ASP A 404 7.34 10.03 18.81
C ASP A 404 7.58 11.57 18.78
N PRO A 405 8.78 12.07 19.16
CA PRO A 405 9.11 13.51 19.12
C PRO A 405 8.96 14.21 17.76
N GLN A 406 8.91 13.49 16.64
CA GLN A 406 8.67 14.05 15.31
C GLN A 406 7.17 14.06 14.92
N HIS A 407 6.29 13.42 15.70
CA HIS A 407 4.89 13.19 15.35
C HIS A 407 3.88 13.93 16.23
N THR A 408 4.32 14.96 16.94
CA THR A 408 3.64 15.62 18.07
C THR A 408 2.34 16.38 17.77
N LYS A 409 1.78 16.32 16.53
CA LYS A 409 0.58 17.05 16.10
C LYS A 409 -0.59 16.93 17.10
N TYR A 410 -0.82 15.72 17.61
CA TYR A 410 -1.96 15.39 18.46
C TYR A 410 -1.66 15.38 19.98
N ASN A 411 -0.45 15.81 20.39
CA ASN A 411 -0.06 15.73 21.81
C ASN A 411 -0.83 16.71 22.71
N ASN A 412 -1.39 17.79 22.14
CA ASN A 412 -2.15 18.81 22.86
C ASN A 412 -3.39 19.28 22.07
N VAL A 413 -3.84 18.49 21.08
CA VAL A 413 -4.92 18.85 20.16
C VAL A 413 -5.80 17.64 19.93
N GLU A 414 -7.08 17.76 20.28
CA GLU A 414 -8.11 16.79 19.91
C GLU A 414 -8.71 17.17 18.55
N ALA A 415 -8.80 16.21 17.62
CA ALA A 415 -9.21 16.46 16.23
C ALA A 415 -10.07 15.30 15.70
N TYR A 416 -11.14 14.96 16.43
CA TYR A 416 -12.13 13.95 15.99
C TYR A 416 -12.65 14.28 14.58
N HIS A 417 -12.79 13.28 13.73
CA HIS A 417 -13.12 13.44 12.31
C HIS A 417 -12.00 14.13 11.50
N GLU A 418 -10.76 13.89 11.92
CA GLU A 418 -9.57 13.93 11.07
C GLU A 418 -8.93 12.54 11.13
N ALA A 419 -8.81 11.86 9.99
CA ALA A 419 -8.45 10.44 9.93
C ALA A 419 -7.11 10.14 10.64
N GLY A 420 -6.13 11.03 10.54
CA GLY A 420 -4.86 10.90 11.27
C GLY A 420 -5.02 10.84 12.79
N TYR A 421 -5.96 11.60 13.37
CA TYR A 421 -6.24 11.59 14.81
C TYR A 421 -7.04 10.37 15.24
N ASP A 422 -8.05 9.97 14.47
CA ASP A 422 -8.84 8.78 14.79
C ASP A 422 -8.06 7.48 14.56
N SER A 423 -7.10 7.45 13.62
CA SER A 423 -6.09 6.36 13.55
C SER A 423 -5.16 6.33 14.79
N PHE A 424 -4.82 7.50 15.34
CA PHE A 424 -3.97 7.65 16.52
C PHE A 424 -4.69 7.22 17.81
N LEU A 425 -5.96 7.59 17.97
CA LEU A 425 -6.82 7.07 19.04
C LEU A 425 -7.02 5.56 18.90
N THR A 426 -7.25 5.06 17.68
CA THR A 426 -7.37 3.62 17.40
C THR A 426 -6.11 2.85 17.80
N ALA A 427 -4.92 3.38 17.51
CA ALA A 427 -3.66 2.80 17.96
C ALA A 427 -3.55 2.76 19.50
N GLN A 428 -3.87 3.86 20.19
CA GLN A 428 -3.87 3.92 21.65
C GLN A 428 -4.87 2.93 22.28
N VAL A 429 -6.07 2.84 21.71
CA VAL A 429 -7.12 1.89 22.14
C VAL A 429 -6.63 0.46 21.94
N ALA A 430 -6.08 0.12 20.78
CA ALA A 430 -5.56 -1.23 20.51
C ALA A 430 -4.47 -1.67 21.50
N VAL A 431 -3.52 -0.79 21.82
CA VAL A 431 -2.47 -1.08 22.81
C VAL A 431 -3.05 -1.30 24.21
N ARG A 432 -3.91 -0.38 24.69
CA ARG A 432 -4.45 -0.46 26.06
C ARG A 432 -5.49 -1.56 26.23
N LEU A 433 -6.37 -1.74 25.25
CA LEU A 433 -7.48 -2.70 25.31
C LEU A 433 -6.98 -4.15 25.21
N SER A 434 -6.04 -4.44 24.31
CA SER A 434 -5.45 -5.79 24.20
C SER A 434 -4.77 -6.21 25.50
N ALA A 435 -3.91 -5.34 26.04
CA ALA A 435 -3.24 -5.54 27.32
C ALA A 435 -4.23 -5.70 28.50
N LYS A 436 -5.34 -4.94 28.51
CA LYS A 436 -6.37 -5.03 29.55
C LYS A 436 -7.14 -6.35 29.49
N LEU A 437 -7.60 -6.75 28.31
CA LEU A 437 -8.34 -7.99 28.12
C LEU A 437 -7.46 -9.23 28.39
N GLU A 438 -6.18 -9.17 28.02
CA GLU A 438 -5.19 -10.21 28.35
C GLU A 438 -5.02 -10.36 29.87
N ARG A 439 -4.79 -9.24 30.59
CA ARG A 439 -4.69 -9.24 32.07
C ARG A 439 -5.94 -9.76 32.77
N GLN A 440 -7.11 -9.68 32.12
CA GLN A 440 -8.38 -10.18 32.66
C GLN A 440 -8.62 -11.66 32.35
N GLY A 441 -7.94 -12.25 31.37
CA GLY A 441 -8.16 -13.64 30.92
C GLY A 441 -9.56 -13.92 30.37
N ALA A 442 -10.39 -12.89 30.18
CA ALA A 442 -11.84 -12.97 29.94
C ALA A 442 -12.25 -13.40 28.51
N TYR A 443 -11.35 -14.13 27.84
CA TYR A 443 -11.46 -14.69 26.50
C TYR A 443 -11.14 -16.21 26.48
N ILE A 444 -10.77 -16.78 27.64
CA ILE A 444 -10.48 -18.21 27.80
C ILE A 444 -11.74 -18.89 28.35
N ASP A 445 -12.36 -19.76 27.55
CA ASP A 445 -13.48 -20.58 28.01
C ASP A 445 -13.09 -21.47 29.20
N VAL A 446 -13.93 -21.46 30.23
CA VAL A 446 -13.70 -22.17 31.49
C VAL A 446 -13.79 -23.70 31.32
N ASP A 447 -14.50 -24.17 30.30
CA ASP A 447 -14.82 -25.58 30.03
C ASP A 447 -13.63 -26.43 29.52
N LYS A 448 -12.39 -25.96 29.70
CA LYS A 448 -11.16 -26.77 29.53
C LYS A 448 -10.51 -27.22 30.84
N GLN A 449 -11.15 -27.02 32.00
CA GLN A 449 -10.74 -27.73 33.22
C GLN A 449 -11.29 -29.17 33.23
N THR A 450 -10.38 -30.15 33.34
CA THR A 450 -10.72 -31.57 33.34
C THR A 450 -11.50 -31.97 34.60
N PRO A 451 -12.64 -32.69 34.50
CA PRO A 451 -13.44 -33.04 35.66
C PRO A 451 -12.77 -34.14 36.50
N GLN A 452 -12.31 -33.81 37.71
CA GLN A 452 -11.96 -34.80 38.74
C GLN A 452 -12.84 -34.66 39.99
N SER A 453 -13.67 -35.69 40.21
CA SER A 453 -14.24 -36.13 41.50
C SER A 453 -14.77 -35.08 42.49
N THR A 454 -16.04 -34.75 42.34
CA THR A 454 -17.08 -34.69 43.40
C THR A 454 -16.67 -34.76 44.88
N SER A 455 -17.04 -33.74 45.66
CA SER A 455 -17.61 -33.91 47.01
C SER A 455 -18.57 -32.76 47.37
N ARG A 456 -19.49 -32.99 48.31
CA ARG A 456 -20.54 -32.02 48.73
C ARG A 456 -20.00 -30.93 49.66
N PRO A 457 -20.70 -29.77 49.78
CA PRO A 457 -20.30 -28.69 50.70
C PRO A 457 -20.49 -29.08 52.17
N GLN A 458 -19.60 -28.60 53.04
CA GLN A 458 -19.74 -28.56 54.50
C GLN A 458 -19.12 -27.27 55.07
N ASP A 459 -19.53 -26.92 56.29
CA ASP A 459 -19.38 -25.60 56.87
C ASP A 459 -17.94 -25.18 57.26
N VAL A 460 -17.72 -23.86 57.21
CA VAL A 460 -16.50 -23.22 57.72
C VAL A 460 -16.50 -23.27 59.26
N THR A 461 -15.53 -24.00 59.83
CA THR A 461 -15.22 -23.94 61.26
C THR A 461 -13.72 -23.77 61.49
N ASN A 462 -13.36 -22.99 62.52
CA ASN A 462 -11.97 -22.66 62.83
C ASN A 462 -11.25 -23.82 63.55
N GLY A 463 -9.99 -24.08 63.20
CA GLY A 463 -9.15 -25.06 63.90
C GLY A 463 -7.65 -24.83 63.69
N VAL A 464 -6.93 -24.53 64.77
CA VAL A 464 -5.48 -24.32 64.77
C VAL A 464 -4.78 -25.55 65.35
N SER A 465 -3.65 -26.01 64.77
CA SER A 465 -2.40 -26.42 65.46
C SER A 465 -1.65 -27.64 64.86
N HIS A 466 -0.34 -27.68 65.18
CA HIS A 466 0.56 -28.85 65.30
C HIS A 466 1.00 -29.69 64.07
N MET A 467 2.12 -29.25 63.46
CA MET A 467 3.48 -29.86 63.52
C MET A 467 3.69 -31.39 63.77
N LYS A 468 4.83 -31.87 63.23
CA LYS A 468 5.62 -33.12 63.51
C LYS A 468 5.18 -34.42 62.81
N LEU A 469 6.08 -35.37 62.44
CA LEU A 469 7.54 -35.37 62.22
C LEU A 469 7.98 -36.71 61.54
N SER A 470 9.05 -36.70 60.72
CA SER A 470 9.90 -37.87 60.36
C SER A 470 9.24 -39.00 59.51
N GLN A 471 9.94 -39.96 58.87
CA GLN A 471 11.34 -40.44 58.95
C GLN A 471 12.03 -40.63 57.57
N SER A 472 13.34 -40.89 57.59
CA SER A 472 14.25 -41.30 56.48
C SER A 472 14.93 -42.65 56.88
N PRO A 473 16.00 -43.21 56.25
CA PRO A 473 16.80 -42.90 55.04
C PRO A 473 16.54 -43.96 53.92
N GLU A 474 17.37 -44.46 52.98
CA GLU A 474 18.83 -44.51 52.63
C GLU A 474 19.00 -44.35 51.08
N ALA A 475 20.13 -43.92 50.49
CA ALA A 475 21.48 -44.51 50.29
C ALA A 475 21.49 -45.84 49.48
N ASP A 476 22.40 -46.13 48.54
CA ASP A 476 23.47 -45.39 47.82
C ASP A 476 23.74 -46.13 46.46
N GLY A 477 24.68 -45.85 45.54
CA GLY A 477 25.82 -44.92 45.50
C GLY A 477 26.70 -45.07 44.24
N SER A 478 27.62 -44.11 44.00
CA SER A 478 28.60 -44.01 42.88
C SER A 478 28.00 -43.81 41.45
N VAL A 479 28.40 -42.87 40.58
CA VAL A 479 29.69 -42.21 40.23
C VAL A 479 30.59 -43.04 39.30
N LYS A 480 30.68 -42.60 38.03
CA LYS A 480 31.92 -42.61 37.24
C LYS A 480 32.08 -41.30 36.47
N VAL A 481 33.24 -40.69 36.62
CA VAL A 481 33.73 -39.57 35.79
C VAL A 481 34.70 -40.13 34.77
N ASN A 482 34.67 -39.61 33.55
CA ASN A 482 35.85 -39.54 32.68
C ASN A 482 35.68 -38.33 31.77
N GLY A 483 36.52 -37.32 31.95
CA GLY A 483 36.63 -36.20 31.02
C GLY A 483 37.87 -36.38 30.13
N ASN A 484 37.88 -35.71 28.99
CA ASN A 484 39.13 -35.27 28.40
C ASN A 484 38.89 -33.96 27.64
N ALA A 485 39.83 -33.02 27.74
CA ALA A 485 39.76 -31.76 27.01
C ALA A 485 40.39 -31.92 25.62
N GLY A 486 39.91 -31.13 24.66
CA GLY A 486 40.48 -30.99 23.32
C GLY A 486 39.99 -29.69 22.70
N ASP A 487 40.90 -28.88 22.20
CA ASP A 487 40.59 -27.51 21.77
C ASP A 487 39.65 -27.46 20.55
N ALA A 488 38.79 -26.45 20.54
CA ALA A 488 38.02 -26.09 19.37
C ALA A 488 38.79 -25.11 18.48
N PRO A 489 38.81 -25.30 17.15
CA PRO A 489 38.68 -24.20 16.22
C PRO A 489 37.19 -23.91 16.02
N VAL A 490 36.68 -22.87 16.69
CA VAL A 490 35.44 -22.24 16.23
C VAL A 490 35.80 -21.53 14.92
N GLU A 491 35.28 -21.99 13.78
CA GLU A 491 35.39 -21.26 12.50
C GLU A 491 34.48 -20.02 12.54
N GLY A 492 34.86 -19.07 13.37
CA GLY A 492 34.24 -17.77 13.47
C GLY A 492 34.46 -16.97 12.19
N PHE A 493 33.41 -16.26 11.77
CA PHE A 493 33.43 -15.26 10.71
C PHE A 493 34.72 -14.44 10.74
N THR A 494 35.58 -14.62 9.72
CA THR A 494 36.84 -13.89 9.62
C THR A 494 36.55 -12.43 9.23
N PRO A 495 36.88 -11.44 10.07
CA PRO A 495 36.60 -10.05 9.71
C PRO A 495 37.40 -9.63 8.47
N SER A 496 36.76 -8.89 7.57
CA SER A 496 37.41 -8.35 6.37
C SER A 496 38.66 -7.55 6.74
N VAL A 497 39.83 -8.00 6.27
CA VAL A 497 41.11 -7.28 6.45
C VAL A 497 40.96 -5.85 5.93
N VAL A 498 41.37 -4.87 6.74
CA VAL A 498 41.22 -3.44 6.42
C VAL A 498 41.94 -3.13 5.09
N GLY A 499 41.17 -2.72 4.08
CA GLY A 499 41.63 -2.49 2.70
C GLY A 499 41.23 -3.57 1.69
N GLY A 500 40.65 -4.70 2.11
CA GLY A 500 40.12 -5.73 1.23
C GLY A 500 38.87 -5.29 0.47
N LYS A 501 38.79 -5.61 -0.84
CA LYS A 501 37.57 -5.41 -1.64
C LYS A 501 36.56 -6.53 -1.36
N TRP A 502 35.27 -6.17 -1.27
CA TRP A 502 34.17 -7.12 -1.11
C TRP A 502 34.12 -8.14 -2.25
N LYS A 503 34.15 -9.43 -1.92
CA LYS A 503 33.82 -10.52 -2.84
C LYS A 503 32.34 -10.45 -3.23
N ARG A 504 31.99 -11.00 -4.39
CA ARG A 504 30.61 -11.00 -4.91
C ARG A 504 30.12 -12.44 -5.13
N VAL A 505 28.81 -12.61 -5.16
CA VAL A 505 28.17 -13.87 -5.59
C VAL A 505 28.71 -14.25 -6.97
N GLY A 506 29.22 -15.47 -7.13
CA GLY A 506 29.90 -15.93 -8.34
C GLY A 506 31.44 -15.74 -8.35
N ASP A 507 32.04 -15.23 -7.28
CA ASP A 507 33.50 -15.31 -7.05
C ASP A 507 33.90 -16.80 -6.88
N PRO A 508 34.81 -17.36 -7.69
CA PRO A 508 35.17 -18.78 -7.66
C PRO A 508 35.95 -19.21 -6.41
N THR A 509 36.26 -18.28 -5.49
CA THR A 509 36.78 -18.57 -4.15
C THR A 509 35.69 -18.65 -3.08
N LEU A 510 34.41 -18.49 -3.46
CA LEU A 510 33.26 -18.93 -2.69
C LEU A 510 32.85 -20.32 -3.19
N GLY A 511 32.55 -21.24 -2.27
CA GLY A 511 32.04 -22.57 -2.63
C GLY A 511 30.64 -22.51 -3.25
N PRO A 512 30.09 -23.66 -3.71
CA PRO A 512 28.68 -23.75 -4.03
C PRO A 512 27.83 -23.36 -2.80
N PRO A 513 26.65 -22.74 -2.99
CA PRO A 513 25.79 -22.35 -1.88
C PRO A 513 25.40 -23.55 -1.02
N ALA A 514 25.25 -23.32 0.28
CA ALA A 514 24.78 -24.34 1.19
C ALA A 514 23.33 -24.72 0.83
N LYS A 515 22.97 -26.00 1.02
CA LYS A 515 21.62 -26.50 0.68
C LYS A 515 20.50 -25.89 1.54
N ASP A 516 20.89 -25.24 2.63
CA ASP A 516 20.07 -24.56 3.62
C ASP A 516 20.46 -23.06 3.74
N ASP A 517 21.00 -22.46 2.66
CA ASP A 517 21.43 -21.05 2.63
C ASP A 517 20.23 -20.11 2.89
N PRO A 518 20.22 -19.32 3.99
CA PRO A 518 19.10 -18.44 4.35
C PRO A 518 18.92 -17.23 3.41
N PHE A 519 19.74 -17.12 2.36
CA PHE A 519 19.63 -16.12 1.30
C PHE A 519 19.14 -16.71 -0.05
N GLU A 520 19.01 -18.04 -0.21
CA GLU A 520 18.43 -18.64 -1.41
C GLU A 520 16.89 -18.58 -1.39
N TYR A 521 16.33 -17.55 -2.05
CA TYR A 521 14.90 -17.26 -2.01
C TYR A 521 14.10 -17.91 -3.15
N ASN A 522 13.29 -18.93 -2.83
CA ASN A 522 12.26 -19.45 -3.73
C ASN A 522 10.97 -18.59 -3.63
N PRO A 523 10.57 -17.84 -4.67
CA PRO A 523 9.40 -16.96 -4.61
C PRO A 523 8.03 -17.67 -4.61
N ARG A 524 8.00 -19.01 -4.63
CA ARG A 524 6.78 -19.82 -4.53
C ARG A 524 6.62 -20.56 -3.20
N ASP A 525 7.62 -20.51 -2.32
CA ASP A 525 7.50 -21.08 -0.98
C ASP A 525 6.87 -20.06 -0.02
N LEU A 526 5.78 -20.47 0.64
CA LEU A 526 5.05 -19.69 1.65
C LEU A 526 5.37 -20.15 3.08
N GLN A 527 6.07 -21.28 3.27
CA GLN A 527 6.40 -21.84 4.57
C GLN A 527 7.65 -21.20 5.19
N HIS A 528 8.66 -20.86 4.38
CA HIS A 528 9.86 -20.12 4.83
C HIS A 528 9.62 -18.62 5.11
N ARG A 529 8.57 -18.29 5.85
CA ARG A 529 8.48 -17.03 6.61
C ARG A 529 9.29 -17.19 7.89
N TYR A 530 10.36 -16.41 8.04
CA TYR A 530 11.26 -16.48 9.20
C TYR A 530 10.50 -16.09 10.47
N LYS A 531 10.06 -17.09 11.26
CA LYS A 531 9.45 -16.87 12.57
C LYS A 531 10.49 -16.29 13.53
N ARG A 532 10.60 -14.96 13.55
CA ARG A 532 11.23 -14.23 14.66
C ARG A 532 10.48 -14.63 15.93
N GLU A 533 11.19 -15.08 16.96
CA GLU A 533 10.59 -15.28 18.27
C GLU A 533 10.00 -13.95 18.73
N ALA A 534 8.68 -13.91 18.82
CA ALA A 534 7.92 -12.68 18.98
C ALA A 534 7.87 -12.28 20.46
N VAL A 535 9.01 -11.83 20.97
CA VAL A 535 9.13 -11.24 22.32
C VAL A 535 8.29 -9.97 22.38
N THR A 536 7.34 -9.91 23.31
CA THR A 536 6.54 -8.72 23.60
C THR A 536 6.84 -8.15 24.99
N ILE A 537 6.40 -6.91 25.22
CA ILE A 537 6.46 -6.27 26.55
C ILE A 537 5.54 -7.04 27.52
N PRO A 538 6.02 -7.50 28.68
CA PRO A 538 5.18 -8.16 29.68
C PRO A 538 3.99 -7.29 30.10
N GLY A 539 2.78 -7.84 30.01
CA GLY A 539 1.53 -7.11 30.29
C GLY A 539 1.16 -6.02 29.27
N GLY A 540 1.80 -6.03 28.09
CA GLY A 540 1.45 -5.24 26.91
C GLY A 540 0.55 -6.00 25.93
N VAL A 541 0.68 -5.67 24.63
CA VAL A 541 -0.04 -6.33 23.53
C VAL A 541 0.37 -7.82 23.45
N PRO A 542 -0.59 -8.78 23.42
CA PRO A 542 -0.29 -10.21 23.30
C PRO A 542 0.40 -10.56 21.99
N VAL A 543 1.21 -11.62 22.00
CA VAL A 543 1.93 -12.12 20.82
C VAL A 543 0.97 -12.46 19.69
N PHE A 544 1.09 -11.83 18.53
CA PHE A 544 0.24 -12.13 17.37
C PHE A 544 0.35 -13.61 16.97
N GLY A 545 -0.80 -14.29 16.91
CA GLY A 545 -0.91 -15.75 16.77
C GLY A 545 -1.10 -16.53 18.08
N SER A 546 -1.20 -15.86 19.24
CA SER A 546 -1.66 -16.48 20.50
C SER A 546 -3.17 -16.74 20.52
N ASP A 547 -3.63 -17.53 21.50
CA ASP A 547 -5.05 -17.82 21.76
C ASP A 547 -5.93 -16.56 21.90
N PHE A 548 -5.38 -15.45 22.41
CA PHE A 548 -6.04 -14.14 22.45
C PHE A 548 -6.51 -13.69 21.05
N TRP A 549 -5.66 -13.85 20.05
CA TRP A 549 -5.95 -13.42 18.68
C TRP A 549 -6.81 -14.41 17.90
N ARG A 550 -6.94 -15.68 18.34
CA ARG A 550 -8.00 -16.58 17.85
C ARG A 550 -9.39 -16.03 18.18
N VAL A 551 -9.54 -15.35 19.34
CA VAL A 551 -10.78 -14.68 19.72
C VAL A 551 -10.90 -13.34 18.98
N TYR A 552 -9.96 -12.41 19.20
CA TYR A 552 -10.10 -11.00 18.80
C TYR A 552 -9.58 -10.63 17.42
N GLY A 553 -8.73 -11.45 16.81
CA GLY A 553 -8.24 -11.23 15.45
C GLY A 553 -9.24 -11.65 14.37
N ASN A 554 -9.09 -11.08 13.19
CA ASN A 554 -9.79 -11.42 11.95
C ASN A 554 -11.32 -11.35 12.03
N LYS A 555 -11.87 -10.57 12.96
CA LYS A 555 -13.31 -10.39 13.17
C LYS A 555 -13.63 -8.90 13.19
N LEU A 556 -14.33 -8.45 12.15
CA LEU A 556 -14.72 -7.06 11.95
C LEU A 556 -16.16 -6.86 12.45
N ARG A 557 -16.45 -5.77 13.16
CA ARG A 557 -17.80 -5.48 13.64
C ARG A 557 -18.63 -4.85 12.52
N VAL A 558 -19.80 -5.41 12.22
CA VAL A 558 -20.67 -4.92 11.12
C VAL A 558 -22.10 -4.67 11.62
N PHE A 559 -22.33 -3.51 12.23
CA PHE A 559 -23.65 -3.16 12.80
C PHE A 559 -24.77 -3.15 11.76
N GLY A 560 -25.96 -3.59 12.19
CA GLY A 560 -27.19 -3.64 11.38
C GLY A 560 -27.38 -4.94 10.59
N THR A 561 -26.36 -5.81 10.55
CA THR A 561 -26.45 -7.13 9.93
C THR A 561 -27.06 -8.18 10.88
N GLN A 562 -27.54 -9.32 10.34
CA GLN A 562 -28.03 -10.46 11.11
C GLN A 562 -26.89 -11.11 11.92
N GLU A 563 -25.75 -11.26 11.26
CA GLU A 563 -24.50 -11.87 11.71
C GLU A 563 -23.77 -10.96 12.72
N GLY A 564 -23.87 -9.64 12.55
CA GLY A 564 -23.24 -8.63 13.42
C GLY A 564 -21.71 -8.59 13.38
N VAL A 565 -21.07 -9.50 12.64
CA VAL A 565 -19.63 -9.70 12.53
C VAL A 565 -19.32 -10.16 11.10
N CYS A 566 -18.16 -9.76 10.58
CA CYS A 566 -17.54 -10.35 9.38
C CYS A 566 -16.26 -11.06 9.82
N ILE A 567 -16.20 -12.38 9.62
CA ILE A 567 -15.08 -13.25 10.05
C ILE A 567 -14.21 -13.54 8.83
N LEU A 568 -12.89 -13.33 8.93
CA LEU A 568 -11.98 -13.36 7.76
C LEU A 568 -11.20 -14.67 7.62
N ASP A 569 -11.17 -15.50 8.68
CA ASP A 569 -10.30 -16.68 8.81
C ASP A 569 -11.04 -18.00 9.05
N GLU A 570 -12.31 -18.09 8.63
CA GLU A 570 -13.05 -19.36 8.59
C GLU A 570 -12.45 -20.30 7.53
N GLN A 571 -11.63 -21.23 8.01
CA GLN A 571 -11.41 -22.48 7.30
C GLN A 571 -12.67 -23.33 7.44
N GLU A 572 -13.16 -23.89 6.33
CA GLU A 572 -14.18 -24.95 6.39
C GLU A 572 -13.65 -26.09 7.27
N SER A 573 -14.21 -26.25 8.47
CA SER A 573 -14.09 -27.50 9.20
C SER A 573 -14.80 -28.58 8.37
N PRO A 574 -14.11 -29.60 7.84
CA PRO A 574 -14.77 -30.61 7.02
C PRO A 574 -15.86 -31.27 7.86
N SER A 575 -17.10 -31.21 7.39
CA SER A 575 -18.27 -31.71 8.10
C SER A 575 -18.14 -33.22 8.29
N GLY A 576 -17.84 -33.63 9.53
CA GLY A 576 -17.70 -35.03 9.91
C GLY A 576 -19.04 -35.75 9.89
N SER A 577 -19.50 -36.15 8.72
CA SER A 577 -20.70 -36.97 8.53
C SER A 577 -20.41 -38.46 8.73
N ASP A 578 -20.10 -38.84 9.98
CA ASP A 578 -20.73 -40.03 10.55
C ASP A 578 -22.24 -39.73 10.64
N ASP A 579 -23.19 -40.65 10.46
CA ASP A 579 -23.13 -42.06 10.05
C ASP A 579 -24.49 -42.36 9.35
N GLY A 580 -24.63 -43.49 8.64
CA GLY A 580 -25.93 -43.87 8.08
C GLY A 580 -25.95 -44.82 6.88
N GLY A 581 -25.15 -45.91 6.91
CA GLY A 581 -25.31 -46.98 5.91
C GLY A 581 -26.54 -47.86 6.17
N VAL A 582 -27.39 -48.08 5.15
CA VAL A 582 -28.43 -49.12 5.13
C VAL A 582 -28.55 -49.65 3.68
N ASP A 583 -28.77 -50.96 3.52
CA ASP A 583 -29.04 -51.64 2.25
C ASP A 583 -30.26 -51.01 1.50
N VAL A 584 -30.38 -51.06 0.17
CA VAL A 584 -30.38 -52.22 -0.74
C VAL A 584 -29.94 -51.82 -2.16
#